data_AF-A0A7S2XTY8-F1
#
_entry.id   AF-A0A7S2XTY8-F1
#
_cell.length_a   1.000
_cell.length_b   1.000
_cell.length_c   1.000
_cell.angle_alpha   90.00
_cell.angle_beta   90.00
_cell.angle_gamma   90.00
#
_symmetry.space_group_name_H-M   'P 1'
#
loop_
_entity.id
_entity.type
_entity.pdbx_description
1 polymer ?
#
loop_
_entity_poly.entity_id
_entity_poly.type
_entity_poly.pdbx_seq_one_letter_code
_entity_poly.pdbx_strand_id
1 'polypeptide(L)'
;SAMAEFFRSNEEWSRLFRSMAHHEDVPAMDFLKDVDDSMMSMEDGGPWRALKGMPEGDDKLSVVANFLDSMQQALIDIPVNEAVNEDENDLHFLEEGRRMLCVSRFHVLQDIRGGSVEHRDELFATVWSELNHLRSADEPNTGSLILLPDYDMSDLRRFMDMNLHRPLEWLGIDSALLEVACLERGSPAIRVLHKLSDMPNEPWNEEEEETSTE
;
A
#
# COMPACT_ATOMS: atom_id res chain seq x y z
N SER A 1 2.26 13.25 -23.97
CA SER A 1 1.35 13.24 -22.80
C SER A 1 2.13 12.77 -21.60
N ALA A 2 1.70 13.09 -20.37
CA ALA A 2 2.37 12.63 -19.14
C ALA A 2 2.49 11.10 -19.08
N MET A 3 1.47 10.38 -19.55
CA MET A 3 1.47 8.91 -19.69
C MET A 3 2.59 8.39 -20.60
N ALA A 4 2.73 8.97 -21.80
CA ALA A 4 3.78 8.55 -22.74
C ALA A 4 5.18 8.80 -22.18
N GLU A 5 5.38 9.90 -21.45
CA GLU A 5 6.65 10.20 -20.80
C GLU A 5 6.96 9.22 -19.66
N PHE A 6 5.96 8.86 -18.87
CA PHE A 6 6.11 7.86 -17.80
C PHE A 6 6.55 6.50 -18.34
N PHE A 7 5.80 5.92 -19.29
CA PHE A 7 6.13 4.58 -19.80
C PHE A 7 7.46 4.53 -20.56
N ARG A 8 7.83 5.61 -21.27
CA ARG A 8 9.15 5.71 -21.93
C ARG A 8 10.30 5.86 -20.94
N SER A 9 10.08 6.58 -19.84
CA SER A 9 11.12 6.75 -18.81
C SER A 9 11.31 5.50 -17.95
N ASN A 10 10.35 4.56 -18.01
CA ASN A 10 10.32 3.33 -17.22
C ASN A 10 10.20 2.10 -18.14
N GLU A 11 10.86 2.10 -19.30
CA GLU A 11 10.79 0.97 -20.27
C GLU A 11 11.29 -0.34 -19.67
N GLU A 12 12.25 -0.29 -18.75
CA GLU A 12 12.74 -1.47 -18.03
C GLU A 12 11.66 -2.11 -17.13
N TRP A 13 10.61 -1.36 -16.76
CA TRP A 13 9.48 -1.81 -15.95
C TRP A 13 8.30 -2.31 -16.78
N SER A 14 8.35 -2.20 -18.11
CA SER A 14 7.19 -2.45 -18.98
C SER A 14 6.59 -3.85 -18.83
N ARG A 15 7.40 -4.87 -18.55
CA ARG A 15 6.89 -6.23 -18.29
C ARG A 15 6.06 -6.31 -17.02
N LEU A 16 6.48 -5.63 -15.96
CA LEU A 16 5.73 -5.55 -14.71
C LEU A 16 4.43 -4.77 -14.88
N PHE A 17 4.49 -3.65 -15.60
CA PHE A 17 3.28 -2.88 -15.91
C PHE A 17 2.30 -3.70 -16.74
N ARG A 18 2.79 -4.47 -17.73
CA ARG A 18 1.96 -5.35 -18.55
C ARG A 18 1.26 -6.41 -17.70
N SER A 19 1.99 -7.08 -16.82
CA SER A 19 1.42 -8.13 -15.95
C SER A 19 0.44 -7.58 -14.91
N MET A 20 0.57 -6.30 -14.54
CA MET A 20 -0.32 -5.65 -13.58
C MET A 20 -1.62 -5.12 -14.20
N ALA A 21 -1.62 -4.79 -15.50
CA ALA A 21 -2.76 -4.21 -16.20
C ALA A 21 -4.03 -5.04 -15.99
N HIS A 22 -5.12 -4.39 -15.60
CA HIS A 22 -6.34 -5.12 -15.23
C HIS A 22 -7.06 -5.73 -16.45
N HIS A 23 -7.03 -5.03 -17.58
CA HIS A 23 -7.67 -5.42 -18.84
C HIS A 23 -6.80 -5.06 -20.05
N GLU A 24 -7.10 -5.65 -21.21
CA GLU A 24 -6.42 -5.33 -22.47
C GLU A 24 -6.84 -3.99 -23.10
N ASP A 25 -7.87 -3.34 -22.57
CA ASP A 25 -8.44 -2.08 -23.08
C ASP A 25 -8.15 -0.90 -22.13
N VAL A 26 -7.03 -0.94 -21.41
CA VAL A 26 -6.62 0.16 -20.52
C VAL A 26 -5.72 1.16 -21.25
N PRO A 27 -5.71 2.45 -20.88
CA PRO A 27 -4.95 3.48 -21.59
C PRO A 27 -3.45 3.21 -21.76
N ALA A 28 -2.83 2.49 -20.82
CA ALA A 28 -1.43 2.12 -20.87
C ALA A 28 -1.07 1.13 -21.99
N MET A 29 -2.05 0.40 -22.54
CA MET A 29 -1.82 -0.71 -23.45
C MET A 29 -1.12 -0.33 -24.75
N ASP A 30 -1.36 0.90 -25.25
CA ASP A 30 -0.67 1.44 -26.42
C ASP A 30 0.86 1.45 -26.27
N PHE A 31 1.35 1.53 -25.03
CA PHE A 31 2.77 1.56 -24.67
C PHE A 31 3.32 0.18 -24.29
N LEU A 32 2.46 -0.81 -24.05
CA LEU A 32 2.82 -2.13 -23.52
C LEU A 32 2.55 -3.27 -24.51
N LYS A 33 1.94 -2.99 -25.67
CA LYS A 33 1.54 -3.97 -26.68
C LYS A 33 2.65 -4.90 -27.21
N ASP A 34 3.89 -4.41 -27.27
CA ASP A 34 5.03 -5.14 -27.81
C ASP A 34 5.81 -5.89 -26.72
N VAL A 35 5.31 -5.83 -25.48
CA VAL A 35 5.92 -6.48 -24.32
C VAL A 35 5.36 -7.89 -24.17
N ASP A 36 6.25 -8.86 -24.04
CA ASP A 36 5.89 -10.26 -23.81
C ASP A 36 5.05 -10.41 -22.53
N ASP A 37 3.93 -11.14 -22.65
CA ASP A 37 2.96 -11.41 -21.58
C ASP A 37 3.31 -12.71 -20.82
N SER A 38 4.45 -13.33 -21.13
CA SER A 38 4.93 -14.51 -20.39
C SER A 38 5.02 -14.20 -18.89
N MET A 39 4.53 -15.15 -18.07
CA MET A 39 4.53 -15.06 -16.61
C MET A 39 5.92 -14.67 -16.09
N MET A 40 6.04 -13.48 -15.52
CA MET A 40 7.29 -12.99 -14.96
C MET A 40 7.62 -13.70 -13.65
N SER A 41 8.83 -14.23 -13.56
CA SER A 41 9.42 -14.58 -12.27
C SER A 41 10.03 -13.33 -11.62
N MET A 42 9.90 -13.21 -10.31
CA MET A 42 10.64 -12.23 -9.50
C MET A 42 12.18 -12.45 -9.59
N GLU A 43 12.63 -13.55 -10.19
CA GLU A 43 14.03 -13.90 -10.43
C GLU A 43 14.54 -13.49 -11.83
N ASP A 44 13.68 -12.98 -12.72
CA ASP A 44 13.99 -12.74 -14.14
C ASP A 44 14.85 -11.48 -14.43
N GLY A 45 15.55 -10.95 -13.41
CA GLY A 45 16.58 -9.92 -13.61
C GLY A 45 16.09 -8.52 -14.02
N GLY A 46 14.83 -8.18 -13.71
CA GLY A 46 14.32 -6.81 -13.82
C GLY A 46 14.68 -5.93 -12.61
N PRO A 47 14.32 -4.64 -12.63
CA PRO A 47 14.54 -3.74 -11.49
C PRO A 47 13.59 -4.01 -10.30
N TRP A 48 12.54 -4.83 -10.48
CA TRP A 48 11.74 -5.36 -9.37
C TRP A 48 12.45 -6.54 -8.69
N ARG A 49 12.23 -6.69 -7.39
CA ARG A 49 12.89 -7.72 -6.58
C ARG A 49 11.93 -8.34 -5.58
N ALA A 50 12.10 -9.62 -5.29
CA ALA A 50 11.43 -10.24 -4.16
C ALA A 50 11.98 -9.66 -2.85
N LEU A 51 11.14 -8.90 -2.14
CA LEU A 51 11.49 -8.32 -0.85
C LEU A 51 11.07 -9.26 0.29
N LYS A 52 11.88 -9.32 1.35
CA LYS A 52 11.46 -9.93 2.60
C LYS A 52 10.34 -9.09 3.21
N GLY A 53 9.31 -9.74 3.74
CA GLY A 53 8.15 -9.03 4.30
C GLY A 53 8.41 -8.31 5.62
N MET A 54 9.59 -8.47 6.23
CA MET A 54 9.99 -7.78 7.45
C MET A 54 11.41 -7.22 7.29
N PRO A 55 11.68 -6.03 7.82
CA PRO A 55 13.02 -5.47 7.79
C PRO A 55 13.95 -6.26 8.71
N GLU A 56 15.21 -6.34 8.33
CA GLU A 56 16.28 -6.91 9.16
C GLU A 56 17.08 -5.77 9.80
N GLY A 57 17.41 -5.91 11.09
CA GLY A 57 18.14 -4.90 11.86
C GLY A 57 17.30 -4.24 12.94
N ASP A 58 17.88 -4.13 14.14
CA ASP A 58 17.21 -3.57 15.33
C ASP A 58 16.81 -2.09 15.15
N ASP A 59 17.59 -1.36 14.35
CA ASP A 59 17.33 0.03 14.00
C ASP A 59 16.04 0.19 13.17
N LYS A 60 15.88 -0.64 12.12
CA LYS A 60 14.67 -0.63 11.29
C LYS A 60 13.46 -1.14 12.04
N LEU A 61 13.63 -2.18 12.87
CA LEU A 61 12.57 -2.68 13.74
C LEU A 61 12.11 -1.62 14.74
N SER A 62 13.04 -0.79 15.25
CA SER A 62 12.68 0.34 16.11
C SER A 62 11.85 1.39 15.36
N VAL A 63 12.16 1.67 14.09
CA VAL A 63 11.34 2.58 13.27
C VAL A 63 9.92 2.03 13.08
N VAL A 64 9.78 0.73 12.79
CA VAL A 64 8.46 0.08 12.68
C VAL A 64 7.69 0.18 14.00
N ALA A 65 8.33 -0.17 15.12
CA ALA A 65 7.71 -0.10 16.44
C ALA A 65 7.21 1.31 16.77
N ASN A 66 8.06 2.33 16.59
CA ASN A 66 7.71 3.72 16.86
C ASN A 66 6.54 4.21 15.98
N PHE A 67 6.48 3.78 14.72
CA PHE A 67 5.36 4.10 13.84
C PHE A 67 4.07 3.43 14.31
N LEU A 68 4.12 2.15 14.66
CA LEU A 68 2.96 1.40 15.15
C LEU A 68 2.45 1.93 16.49
N ASP A 69 3.34 2.32 17.40
CA ASP A 69 2.98 2.97 18.66
C ASP A 69 2.30 4.33 18.39
N SER A 70 2.81 5.11 17.43
CA SER A 70 2.21 6.38 17.03
C SER A 70 0.84 6.19 16.37
N MET A 71 0.69 5.16 15.54
CA MET A 71 -0.60 4.75 14.96
C MET A 71 -1.60 4.34 16.05
N GLN A 72 -1.17 3.51 16.99
CA GLN A 72 -2.00 3.05 18.09
C GLN A 72 -2.47 4.22 18.96
N GLN A 73 -1.57 5.13 19.33
CA GLN A 73 -1.94 6.32 20.08
C GLN A 73 -2.94 7.17 19.30
N ALA A 74 -2.71 7.38 18.00
CA ALA A 74 -3.64 8.14 17.15
C ALA A 74 -5.03 7.50 17.05
N LEU A 75 -5.13 6.17 17.08
CA LEU A 75 -6.42 5.46 17.12
C LEU A 75 -7.11 5.64 18.48
N ILE A 76 -6.37 5.55 19.59
CA ILE A 76 -6.90 5.75 20.96
C ILE A 76 -7.40 7.19 21.17
N ASP A 77 -6.73 8.17 20.54
CA ASP A 77 -7.08 9.59 20.66
C ASP A 77 -8.34 9.98 19.87
N ILE A 78 -8.89 9.08 19.04
CA ILE A 78 -10.18 9.32 18.37
C ILE A 78 -11.28 9.32 19.44
N PRO A 79 -12.03 10.43 19.61
CA PRO A 79 -13.10 10.49 20.61
C PRO A 79 -14.31 9.67 20.14
N VAL A 80 -14.34 8.40 20.55
CA VAL A 80 -15.44 7.45 20.36
C VAL A 80 -16.51 7.75 21.42
N ASN A 81 -17.78 7.88 21.01
CA ASN A 81 -18.88 8.17 21.91
C ASN A 81 -19.85 7.00 22.00
N GLU A 82 -19.62 6.12 22.98
CA GLU A 82 -20.47 4.95 23.25
C GLU A 82 -21.95 5.27 23.53
N ALA A 83 -22.30 6.53 23.78
CA ALA A 83 -23.68 6.95 24.02
C ALA A 83 -24.49 7.22 22.74
N VAL A 84 -23.84 7.30 21.57
CA VAL A 84 -24.48 7.51 20.27
C VAL A 84 -24.14 6.32 19.39
N ASN A 85 -25.13 5.66 18.79
CA ASN A 85 -24.86 4.58 17.85
C ASN A 85 -24.16 5.14 16.61
N GLU A 86 -22.93 4.66 16.37
CA GLU A 86 -22.17 4.77 15.11
C GLU A 86 -22.05 6.21 14.60
N ASP A 87 -21.31 7.04 15.35
CA ASP A 87 -20.93 8.36 14.85
C ASP A 87 -19.76 8.30 13.84
N GLU A 88 -19.47 9.43 13.20
CA GLU A 88 -18.41 9.52 12.17
C GLU A 88 -17.01 9.14 12.72
N ASN A 89 -16.78 9.37 14.02
CA ASN A 89 -15.50 9.03 14.65
C ASN A 89 -15.40 7.53 14.91
N ASP A 90 -16.50 6.87 15.29
CA ASP A 90 -16.55 5.42 15.45
C ASP A 90 -16.22 4.71 14.13
N LEU A 91 -16.85 5.17 13.04
CA LEU A 91 -16.59 4.64 11.69
C LEU A 91 -15.14 4.87 11.27
N HIS A 92 -14.59 6.06 11.50
CA HIS A 92 -13.20 6.37 11.18
C HIS A 92 -12.21 5.51 11.98
N PHE A 93 -12.48 5.28 13.27
CA PHE A 93 -11.68 4.40 14.12
C PHE A 93 -11.68 2.96 13.59
N LEU A 94 -12.87 2.41 13.30
CA LEU A 94 -13.02 1.05 12.80
C LEU A 94 -12.35 0.87 11.44
N GLU A 95 -12.55 1.82 10.53
CA GLU A 95 -11.95 1.80 9.20
C GLU A 95 -10.43 1.86 9.23
N GLU A 96 -9.83 2.72 10.04
CA GLU A 96 -8.36 2.77 10.14
C GLU A 96 -7.78 1.58 10.91
N GLY A 97 -8.44 1.12 11.97
CA GLY A 97 -8.05 -0.09 12.68
C GLY A 97 -8.04 -1.32 11.76
N ARG A 98 -9.10 -1.48 10.97
CA ARG A 98 -9.24 -2.56 9.98
C ARG A 98 -8.18 -2.51 8.90
N ARG A 99 -7.90 -1.33 8.34
CA ARG A 99 -6.81 -1.14 7.37
C ARG A 99 -5.45 -1.50 7.94
N MET A 100 -5.19 -1.18 9.20
CA MET A 100 -3.94 -1.54 9.87
C MET A 100 -3.80 -3.04 10.09
N LEU A 101 -4.88 -3.75 10.40
CA LEU A 101 -4.86 -5.22 10.56
C LEU A 101 -4.52 -5.96 9.26
N CYS A 102 -4.77 -5.34 8.09
CA CYS A 102 -4.39 -5.90 6.80
C CYS A 102 -2.89 -5.77 6.50
N VAL A 103 -2.13 -4.94 7.23
CA VAL A 103 -0.70 -4.76 7.00
C VAL A 103 0.07 -5.97 7.56
N SER A 104 0.59 -6.80 6.67
CA SER A 104 1.37 -7.99 7.00
C SER A 104 2.85 -7.88 6.61
N ARG A 105 3.21 -6.83 5.86
CA ARG A 105 4.55 -6.60 5.34
C ARG A 105 5.06 -5.20 5.68
N PHE A 106 6.33 -5.10 6.03
CA PHE A 106 6.97 -3.87 6.50
C PHE A 106 8.31 -3.65 5.81
N HIS A 107 8.53 -2.43 5.35
CA HIS A 107 9.78 -1.99 4.76
C HIS A 107 10.19 -0.67 5.40
N VAL A 108 11.50 -0.48 5.56
CA VAL A 108 12.06 0.79 6.06
C VAL A 108 13.18 1.21 5.13
N LEU A 109 12.99 2.35 4.49
CA LEU A 109 13.98 3.01 3.65
C LEU A 109 14.52 4.23 4.43
N GLN A 110 15.68 4.05 5.06
CA GLN A 110 16.39 5.10 5.80
C GLN A 110 17.34 5.86 4.87
N ASP A 111 17.68 7.08 5.25
CA ASP A 111 18.61 7.97 4.55
C ASP A 111 18.14 8.39 3.14
N ILE A 112 16.94 8.01 2.72
CA ILE A 112 16.35 8.45 1.46
C ILE A 112 15.61 9.77 1.62
N ARG A 113 15.83 10.67 0.67
CA ARG A 113 15.33 12.05 0.68
C ARG A 113 14.81 12.45 -0.69
N GLY A 114 13.80 13.31 -0.70
CA GLY A 114 13.29 13.93 -1.91
C GLY A 114 14.38 14.69 -2.68
N GLY A 115 14.29 14.65 -4.01
CA GLY A 115 15.20 15.36 -4.92
C GLY A 115 16.44 14.59 -5.39
N SER A 116 16.77 13.44 -4.79
CA SER A 116 17.78 12.51 -5.33
C SER A 116 17.12 11.52 -6.29
N VAL A 117 17.71 11.35 -7.48
CA VAL A 117 17.23 10.37 -8.48
C VAL A 117 17.38 8.96 -7.93
N GLU A 118 18.52 8.63 -7.32
CA GLU A 118 18.80 7.30 -6.76
C GLU A 118 17.79 6.92 -5.66
N HIS A 119 17.49 7.86 -4.75
CA HIS A 119 16.51 7.63 -3.68
C HIS A 119 15.10 7.46 -4.22
N ARG A 120 14.74 8.21 -5.26
CA ARG A 120 13.45 8.10 -5.93
C ARG A 120 13.33 6.76 -6.63
N ASP A 121 14.38 6.30 -7.28
CA ASP A 121 14.40 5.03 -8.00
C ASP A 121 14.35 3.84 -7.02
N GLU A 122 15.00 3.93 -5.85
CA GLU A 122 14.87 2.95 -4.78
C GLU A 122 13.45 2.89 -4.18
N LEU A 123 12.84 4.04 -3.91
CA LEU A 123 11.46 4.12 -3.46
C LEU A 123 10.51 3.53 -4.50
N PHE A 124 10.68 3.92 -5.77
CA PHE A 124 9.93 3.38 -6.89
C PHE A 124 10.04 1.86 -6.96
N ALA A 125 11.26 1.34 -6.92
CA ALA A 125 11.49 -0.08 -7.01
C ALA A 125 10.88 -0.86 -5.84
N THR A 126 10.96 -0.30 -4.64
CA THR A 126 10.37 -0.91 -3.43
C THR A 126 8.85 -0.96 -3.54
N VAL A 127 8.20 0.15 -3.88
CA VAL A 127 6.73 0.20 -3.95
C VAL A 127 6.18 -0.70 -5.06
N TRP A 128 6.75 -0.62 -6.27
CA TRP A 128 6.28 -1.44 -7.39
C TRP A 128 6.56 -2.94 -7.20
N SER A 129 7.64 -3.30 -6.50
CA SER A 129 7.88 -4.70 -6.10
C SER A 129 6.80 -5.20 -5.15
N GLU A 130 6.39 -4.39 -4.18
CA GLU A 130 5.33 -4.75 -3.23
C GLU A 130 3.94 -4.80 -3.88
N LEU A 131 3.63 -3.87 -4.77
CA LEU A 131 2.41 -3.92 -5.59
C LEU A 131 2.34 -5.22 -6.38
N ASN A 132 3.44 -5.59 -7.04
CA ASN A 132 3.53 -6.84 -7.78
C ASN A 132 3.43 -8.07 -6.87
N HIS A 133 4.07 -8.05 -5.70
CA HIS A 133 4.00 -9.13 -4.72
C HIS A 133 2.56 -9.38 -4.27
N LEU A 134 1.86 -8.33 -3.81
CA LEU A 134 0.48 -8.42 -3.34
C LEU A 134 -0.46 -8.90 -4.46
N ARG A 135 -0.31 -8.36 -5.67
CA ARG A 135 -1.09 -8.78 -6.85
C ARG A 135 -0.83 -10.23 -7.24
N SER A 136 0.42 -10.69 -7.16
CA SER A 136 0.79 -12.05 -7.55
C SER A 136 0.38 -13.10 -6.50
N ALA A 137 0.46 -12.76 -5.21
CA ALA A 137 -0.05 -13.61 -4.14
C ALA A 137 -1.59 -13.70 -4.18
N ASP A 138 -2.24 -12.60 -4.57
CA ASP A 138 -3.69 -12.45 -4.70
C ASP A 138 -4.49 -12.79 -3.43
N GLU A 139 -3.89 -12.62 -2.26
CA GLU A 139 -4.51 -12.89 -0.97
C GLU A 139 -5.32 -11.66 -0.51
N PRO A 140 -6.63 -11.78 -0.24
CA PRO A 140 -7.45 -10.65 0.19
C PRO A 140 -7.06 -10.16 1.59
N ASN A 141 -7.35 -8.89 1.87
CA ASN A 141 -7.08 -8.26 3.17
C ASN A 141 -5.59 -8.31 3.59
N THR A 142 -4.70 -8.21 2.61
CA THR A 142 -3.25 -8.13 2.82
C THR A 142 -2.71 -6.77 2.42
N GLY A 143 -1.52 -6.44 2.90
CA GLY A 143 -0.97 -5.12 2.69
C GLY A 143 0.47 -4.97 3.13
N SER A 144 1.07 -3.90 2.64
CA SER A 144 2.46 -3.53 2.87
C SER A 144 2.55 -2.09 3.36
N LEU A 145 3.43 -1.86 4.33
CA LEU A 145 3.72 -0.54 4.89
C LEU A 145 5.20 -0.23 4.67
N ILE A 146 5.46 0.85 3.94
CA ILE A 146 6.81 1.31 3.57
C ILE A 146 7.07 2.61 4.32
N LEU A 147 7.95 2.55 5.32
CA LEU A 147 8.30 3.66 6.21
C LEU A 147 9.49 4.45 5.65
N LEU A 148 9.37 5.78 5.76
CA LEU A 148 10.24 6.76 5.12
C LEU A 148 10.66 7.84 6.13
N PRO A 149 11.42 7.48 7.19
CA PRO A 149 11.69 8.36 8.33
C PRO A 149 12.36 9.69 7.97
N ASP A 150 13.15 9.73 6.90
CA ASP A 150 13.93 10.91 6.48
C ASP A 150 13.32 11.66 5.27
N TYR A 151 12.15 11.23 4.80
CA TYR A 151 11.54 11.75 3.58
C TYR A 151 10.58 12.91 3.89
N ASP A 152 10.47 13.89 3.01
CA ASP A 152 9.52 15.00 3.21
C ASP A 152 8.11 14.61 2.71
N MET A 153 7.07 14.92 3.49
CA MET A 153 5.69 14.56 3.13
C MET A 153 5.19 15.22 1.85
N SER A 154 5.63 16.44 1.55
CA SER A 154 5.22 17.14 0.32
C SER A 154 5.85 16.50 -0.90
N ASP A 155 7.12 16.09 -0.80
CA ASP A 155 7.81 15.30 -1.83
C ASP A 155 7.18 13.91 -1.98
N LEU A 156 6.77 13.28 -0.88
CA LEU A 156 6.10 11.97 -0.90
C LEU A 156 4.77 12.05 -1.63
N ARG A 157 3.93 13.04 -1.33
CA ARG A 157 2.65 13.26 -2.02
C ARG A 157 2.85 13.49 -3.51
N ARG A 158 3.88 14.25 -3.89
CA ARG A 158 4.23 14.46 -5.31
C ARG A 158 4.69 13.16 -5.97
N PHE A 159 5.51 12.36 -5.28
CA PHE A 159 5.92 11.05 -5.75
C PHE A 159 4.71 10.14 -5.97
N MET A 160 3.78 10.07 -5.02
CA MET A 160 2.57 9.26 -5.08
C MET A 160 1.68 9.62 -6.28
N ASP A 161 1.40 10.91 -6.51
CA ASP A 161 0.58 11.35 -7.65
C ASP A 161 1.22 10.94 -8.99
N MET A 162 2.52 11.22 -9.15
CA MET A 162 3.21 11.05 -10.44
C MET A 162 3.61 9.60 -10.74
N ASN A 163 3.91 8.79 -9.72
CA ASN A 163 4.56 7.48 -9.90
C ASN A 163 3.70 6.30 -9.44
N LEU A 164 2.56 6.55 -8.79
CA LEU A 164 1.67 5.49 -8.31
C LEU A 164 0.23 5.73 -8.76
N HIS A 165 -0.44 6.77 -8.28
CA HIS A 165 -1.88 6.97 -8.55
C HIS A 165 -2.20 7.05 -10.04
N ARG A 166 -1.54 7.94 -10.78
CA ARG A 166 -1.80 8.06 -12.23
C ARG A 166 -1.37 6.81 -13.01
N PRO A 167 -0.17 6.23 -12.80
CA PRO A 167 0.18 4.97 -13.45
C PRO A 167 -0.80 3.82 -13.17
N LEU A 168 -1.27 3.66 -11.93
CA LEU A 168 -2.25 2.64 -11.57
C LEU A 168 -3.57 2.88 -12.30
N GLU A 169 -4.04 4.12 -12.36
CA GLU A 169 -5.23 4.51 -13.14
C GLU A 169 -5.05 4.17 -14.63
N TRP A 170 -3.88 4.48 -15.21
CA TRP A 170 -3.58 4.16 -16.62
C TRP A 170 -3.52 2.65 -16.89
N LEU A 171 -3.18 1.85 -15.88
CA LEU A 171 -3.22 0.39 -15.91
C LEU A 171 -4.60 -0.19 -15.62
N GLY A 172 -5.61 0.66 -15.38
CA GLY A 172 -6.98 0.26 -15.05
C GLY A 172 -7.10 -0.41 -13.67
N ILE A 173 -6.18 -0.11 -12.76
CA ILE A 173 -6.22 -0.61 -11.38
C ILE A 173 -7.01 0.39 -10.55
N ASP A 174 -8.15 -0.06 -10.04
CA ASP A 174 -9.01 0.73 -9.17
C ASP A 174 -8.71 0.49 -7.67
N SER A 175 -9.37 1.28 -6.83
CA SER A 175 -9.25 1.20 -5.38
C SER A 175 -9.86 -0.06 -4.76
N ALA A 176 -10.73 -0.79 -5.49
CA ALA A 176 -11.29 -2.05 -5.00
C ALA A 176 -10.25 -3.18 -5.09
N LEU A 177 -9.37 -3.11 -6.09
CA LEU A 177 -8.24 -4.02 -6.22
C LEU A 177 -7.07 -3.61 -5.32
N LEU A 178 -6.66 -2.35 -5.38
CA LEU A 178 -5.49 -1.84 -4.65
C LEU A 178 -5.76 -0.43 -4.09
N GLU A 179 -5.76 -0.32 -2.75
CA GLU A 179 -5.72 0.98 -2.07
C GLU A 179 -4.26 1.37 -1.82
N VAL A 180 -3.85 2.57 -2.26
CA VAL A 180 -2.53 3.12 -1.97
C VAL A 180 -2.72 4.47 -1.30
N ALA A 181 -2.07 4.70 -0.16
CA ALA A 181 -2.20 5.95 0.60
C ALA A 181 -0.85 6.38 1.18
N CYS A 182 -0.65 7.69 1.29
CA CYS A 182 0.43 8.26 2.11
C CYS A 182 -0.09 8.55 3.52
N LEU A 183 0.70 8.21 4.53
CA LEU A 183 0.40 8.41 5.94
C LEU A 183 1.54 9.18 6.62
N GLU A 184 1.24 9.88 7.70
CA GLU A 184 2.24 10.55 8.54
C GLU A 184 1.92 10.32 10.02
N ARG A 185 2.71 9.45 10.67
CA ARG A 185 2.54 9.07 12.08
C ARG A 185 3.90 8.78 12.70
N GLY A 186 4.49 9.80 13.32
CA GLY A 186 5.90 9.76 13.75
C GLY A 186 6.87 9.85 12.57
N SER A 187 6.62 9.09 11.50
CA SER A 187 7.31 9.18 10.21
C SER A 187 6.32 9.14 9.04
N PRO A 188 6.72 9.68 7.87
CA PRO A 188 6.07 9.42 6.59
C PRO A 188 6.04 7.94 6.22
N ALA A 189 4.97 7.51 5.56
CA ALA A 189 4.81 6.15 5.09
C ALA A 189 3.94 6.06 3.84
N ILE A 190 4.12 4.99 3.07
CA ILE A 190 3.21 4.53 2.03
C ILE A 190 2.56 3.25 2.52
N ARG A 191 1.23 3.20 2.53
CA ARG A 191 0.44 1.98 2.75
C ARG A 191 -0.11 1.50 1.41
N VAL A 192 0.00 0.21 1.17
CA VAL A 192 -0.60 -0.49 0.03
C VAL A 192 -1.47 -1.62 0.58
N LEU A 193 -2.75 -1.67 0.23
CA LEU A 193 -3.69 -2.73 0.62
C LEU A 193 -4.27 -3.39 -0.61
N HIS A 194 -4.35 -4.72 -0.62
CA HIS A 194 -4.88 -5.52 -1.71
C HIS A 194 -6.22 -6.15 -1.33
N LYS A 195 -7.22 -5.97 -2.20
CA LYS A 195 -8.60 -6.50 -2.04
C LYS A 195 -9.11 -6.32 -0.61
N LEU A 196 -9.13 -5.07 -0.16
CA LEU A 196 -9.63 -4.68 1.15
C LEU A 196 -11.14 -4.90 1.19
N SER A 197 -11.61 -5.79 2.06
CA SER A 197 -13.06 -6.07 2.21
C SER A 197 -13.78 -4.88 2.83
N ASP A 198 -15.09 -4.73 2.64
CA ASP A 198 -15.86 -3.72 3.36
C ASP A 198 -15.97 -4.05 4.86
N MET A 199 -16.32 -3.07 5.69
CA MET A 199 -16.71 -3.35 7.07
C MET A 199 -17.91 -4.32 7.10
N PRO A 200 -17.90 -5.31 8.00
CA PRO A 200 -19.09 -6.15 8.21
C PRO A 200 -20.27 -5.25 8.58
N ASN A 201 -21.38 -5.37 7.86
CA ASN A 201 -22.62 -4.64 8.13
C ASN A 201 -23.48 -5.29 9.23
N GLU A 202 -23.03 -6.42 9.79
CA GLU A 202 -23.81 -7.13 10.80
C GLU A 202 -23.47 -6.57 12.18
N PRO A 203 -24.45 -6.08 12.95
CA PRO A 203 -24.23 -5.83 14.37
C PRO A 203 -23.80 -7.17 14.99
N TRP A 204 -22.78 -7.13 15.83
CA TRP A 204 -22.39 -8.29 16.63
C TRP A 204 -23.64 -8.76 17.36
N ASN A 205 -24.25 -9.86 16.89
CA ASN A 205 -25.24 -10.56 17.70
C ASN A 205 -24.43 -11.07 18.88
N GLU A 206 -24.54 -10.37 20.02
CA GLU A 206 -24.36 -10.98 21.32
C GLU A 206 -25.33 -12.17 21.31
N GLU A 207 -24.85 -13.34 20.89
CA GLU A 207 -25.55 -14.58 21.18
C GLU A 207 -25.78 -14.54 22.67
N GLU A 208 -27.07 -14.45 23.04
CA GLU A 208 -27.53 -14.49 24.41
C GLU A 208 -26.76 -15.62 25.09
N GLU A 209 -25.83 -15.27 25.98
CA GLU A 209 -25.43 -16.17 27.05
C GLU A 209 -26.72 -16.40 27.85
N GLU A 210 -27.57 -17.31 27.37
CA GLU A 210 -28.57 -17.96 28.16
C GLU A 210 -27.79 -18.60 29.29
N THR A 211 -27.76 -17.86 30.40
CA THR A 211 -27.50 -18.34 31.74
C THR A 211 -28.31 -19.62 31.92
N SER A 212 -27.69 -20.75 31.61
CA SER A 212 -28.08 -22.06 32.12
C SER A 212 -27.72 -22.09 33.60
N THR A 213 -28.43 -21.27 34.38
CA THR A 213 -28.52 -21.39 35.83
C THR A 213 -29.72 -22.27 36.14
N GLU A 214 -29.37 -23.50 36.52
CA GLU A 214 -30.08 -24.50 37.35
C GLU A 214 -31.47 -25.02 36.94
#